data_AF-A0A2S2NZX7-F1
#
_entry.id   AF-A0A2S2NZX7-F1
#
_cell.length_a   1.000
_cell.length_b   1.000
_cell.length_c   1.000
_cell.angle_alpha   90.00
_cell.angle_beta   90.00
_cell.angle_gamma   90.00
#
_symmetry.space_group_name_H-M   'P 1'
#
loop_
_entity.id
_entity.type
_entity.pdbx_description
1 polymer ?
#
loop_
_entity_poly.entity_id
_entity_poly.type
_entity_poly.pdbx_seq_one_letter_code
_entity_poly.pdbx_strand_id
1 'polypeptide(L)'
;ATLTFVPSGRDRKVKTVDEIYFLCGVDLPTLDVASLWRYLGVGFAGSRIDAFDSAAYVAALNRISTEPMKAQMRLSIARDYLIPKFVHGLTFSVVSVRKLRSLAHETRRAVRRWLDLPTSCPNAYIHSPTSAGGLGVPDFVQFVPRNRVNRLVRLENSSFAAVREAFRLHGRTALASARRSTEGHRLKPSYAQQLHASVDGSELKSCSDESASVAWMRRPDGIPSSDFKTTLGFVSMCCRLASG
;
A
#
# COMPACT_ATOMS: atom_id res chain seq x y z
N ALA A 1 8.35 -19.45 17.24
CA ALA A 1 9.81 -19.47 17.08
C ALA A 1 10.38 -18.47 18.06
N THR A 2 11.02 -18.96 19.12
CA THR A 2 11.61 -18.10 20.17
C THR A 2 13.11 -18.13 19.96
N LEU A 3 13.69 -16.96 19.68
CA LEU A 3 15.13 -16.79 19.54
C LEU A 3 15.64 -16.17 20.84
N THR A 4 16.40 -16.91 21.62
CA THR A 4 17.09 -16.40 22.81
C THR A 4 18.41 -15.78 22.37
N PHE A 5 18.43 -14.45 22.29
CA PHE A 5 19.63 -13.67 22.00
C PHE A 5 20.21 -13.09 23.28
N VAL A 6 21.43 -13.48 23.64
CA VAL A 6 22.15 -12.87 24.77
C VAL A 6 23.11 -11.81 24.23
N PRO A 7 22.93 -10.51 24.56
CA PRO A 7 23.87 -9.48 24.20
C PRO A 7 25.15 -9.63 25.03
N SER A 8 26.30 -9.78 24.39
CA SER A 8 27.60 -9.70 25.08
C SER A 8 27.83 -8.24 25.47
N GLY A 9 27.88 -7.92 26.77
CA GLY A 9 27.93 -6.54 27.25
C GLY A 9 29.22 -5.76 26.88
N ARG A 10 30.24 -6.42 26.34
CA ARG A 10 31.55 -5.81 26.02
C ARG A 10 31.80 -5.64 24.52
N ASP A 11 31.41 -6.64 23.74
CA ASP A 11 31.52 -6.62 22.29
C ASP A 11 30.10 -6.49 21.73
N ARG A 12 29.86 -5.62 20.74
CA ARG A 12 28.57 -5.54 20.02
C ARG A 12 28.27 -6.82 19.20
N LYS A 13 28.32 -7.98 19.83
CA LYS A 13 28.15 -9.33 19.30
C LYS A 13 27.00 -9.99 20.05
N VAL A 14 26.16 -10.66 19.29
CA VAL A 14 25.08 -11.50 19.81
C VAL A 14 25.55 -12.93 19.68
N LYS A 15 25.58 -13.69 20.78
CA LYS A 15 25.84 -15.13 20.73
C LYS A 15 24.51 -15.86 20.63
N THR A 16 24.40 -16.76 19.64
CA THR A 16 23.37 -17.78 19.63
C THR A 16 23.75 -18.81 20.68
N VAL A 17 22.88 -19.04 21.67
CA VAL A 17 23.06 -20.13 22.63
C VAL A 17 22.47 -21.37 21.99
N ASP A 18 23.24 -22.47 21.93
CA ASP A 18 22.79 -23.77 21.44
C ASP A 18 21.85 -24.45 22.45
N GLU A 19 20.79 -23.75 22.86
CA GLU A 19 19.70 -24.33 23.63
C GLU A 19 18.66 -24.91 22.67
N ILE A 20 18.40 -26.22 22.79
CA ILE A 20 17.37 -26.92 22.04
C ILE A 20 16.04 -26.72 22.78
N TYR A 21 15.10 -26.05 22.12
CA TYR A 21 13.75 -25.85 22.65
C TYR A 21 12.79 -26.87 22.04
N PHE A 22 11.98 -27.50 22.88
CA PHE A 22 10.95 -28.45 22.45
C PHE A 22 9.59 -27.75 22.44
N LEU A 23 8.86 -27.87 21.33
CA LEU A 23 7.45 -27.46 21.24
C LEU A 23 6.61 -28.70 20.92
N CYS A 24 5.70 -29.07 21.84
CA CYS A 24 4.86 -30.26 21.70
C CYS A 24 5.65 -31.56 21.42
N GLY A 25 6.85 -31.68 22.00
CA GLY A 25 7.72 -32.86 21.80
C GLY A 25 8.52 -32.86 20.50
N VAL A 26 8.49 -31.76 19.73
CA VAL A 26 9.29 -31.58 18.50
C VAL A 26 10.39 -30.55 18.74
N ASP A 27 11.62 -30.90 18.35
CA ASP A 27 12.79 -30.03 18.41
C ASP A 27 12.59 -28.84 17.48
N LEU A 28 12.69 -27.63 18.02
CA LEU A 28 12.67 -26.41 17.22
C LEU A 28 14.02 -26.21 16.55
N PRO A 29 14.08 -26.02 15.23
CA PRO A 29 15.34 -25.81 14.53
C PRO A 29 15.99 -24.50 14.98
N THR A 30 17.29 -24.54 15.29
CA THR A 30 18.10 -23.36 15.55
C THR A 30 18.34 -22.61 14.24
N LEU A 31 18.01 -21.31 14.23
CA LEU A 31 18.18 -20.44 13.06
C LEU A 31 19.47 -19.63 13.21
N ASP A 32 20.36 -19.74 12.22
CA ASP A 32 21.55 -18.89 12.14
C ASP A 32 21.19 -17.45 11.68
N VAL A 33 22.11 -16.49 11.87
CA VAL A 33 21.96 -15.10 11.42
C VAL A 33 21.77 -15.01 9.90
N ALA A 34 22.37 -15.93 9.13
CA ALA A 34 22.22 -16.00 7.68
C ALA A 34 20.98 -16.79 7.22
N SER A 35 20.24 -17.42 8.13
CA SER A 35 19.09 -18.24 7.77
C SER A 35 17.96 -17.39 7.19
N LEU A 36 17.49 -17.77 5.99
CA LEU A 36 16.36 -17.11 5.34
C LEU A 36 15.10 -17.94 5.56
N TRP A 37 14.04 -17.32 6.06
CA TRP A 37 12.75 -17.98 6.27
C TRP A 37 11.59 -17.04 5.99
N ARG A 38 10.40 -17.60 5.77
CA ARG A 38 9.18 -16.83 5.46
C ARG A 38 8.10 -17.06 6.50
N TYR A 39 7.45 -15.99 6.91
CA TYR A 39 6.30 -16.04 7.80
C TYR A 39 5.22 -15.05 7.34
N LEU A 40 4.01 -15.57 7.15
CA LEU A 40 2.85 -14.81 6.64
C LEU A 40 3.18 -14.03 5.34
N GLY A 41 4.04 -14.60 4.50
CA GLY A 41 4.45 -13.99 3.23
C GLY A 41 5.59 -12.96 3.34
N VAL A 42 6.03 -12.61 4.56
CA VAL A 42 7.17 -11.71 4.82
C VAL A 42 8.45 -12.55 4.97
N GLY A 43 9.54 -12.09 4.34
CA GLY A 43 10.85 -12.71 4.47
C GLY A 43 11.58 -12.24 5.73
N PHE A 44 12.35 -13.13 6.32
CA PHE A 44 13.21 -12.88 7.46
C PHE A 44 14.60 -13.40 7.15
N ALA A 45 15.62 -12.63 7.54
CA ALA A 45 17.03 -12.99 7.49
C ALA A 45 17.58 -13.00 8.92
N GLY A 46 17.67 -14.21 9.49
CA GLY A 46 17.90 -14.42 10.92
C GLY A 46 16.81 -13.75 11.75
N SER A 47 17.20 -12.77 12.57
CA SER A 47 16.29 -11.94 13.37
C SER A 47 15.80 -10.67 12.68
N ARG A 48 16.30 -10.36 11.48
CA ARG A 48 15.95 -9.14 10.74
C ARG A 48 14.81 -9.42 9.77
N ILE A 49 13.96 -8.42 9.60
CA ILE A 49 12.95 -8.46 8.54
C ILE A 49 13.66 -8.16 7.21
N ASP A 50 13.41 -8.99 6.21
CA ASP A 50 13.98 -8.83 4.88
C ASP A 50 13.38 -7.60 4.15
N ALA A 51 14.12 -7.09 3.18
CA ALA A 51 13.68 -5.99 2.34
C ALA A 51 12.54 -6.45 1.41
N PHE A 52 11.61 -5.53 1.13
CA PHE A 52 10.57 -5.82 0.15
C PHE A 52 11.14 -5.92 -1.27
N ASP A 53 10.83 -7.02 -1.96
CA ASP A 53 11.09 -7.14 -3.40
C ASP A 53 10.13 -6.26 -4.22
N SER A 54 10.59 -5.06 -4.54
CA SER A 54 9.88 -4.15 -5.44
C SER A 54 9.81 -4.64 -6.87
N ALA A 55 10.76 -5.46 -7.31
CA ALA A 55 10.80 -5.94 -8.68
C ALA A 55 9.58 -6.82 -8.94
N ALA A 56 9.15 -7.63 -7.96
CA ALA A 56 7.91 -8.40 -8.03
C ALA A 56 6.66 -7.52 -8.29
N TYR A 57 6.56 -6.35 -7.66
CA TYR A 57 5.44 -5.42 -7.92
C TYR A 57 5.47 -4.89 -9.34
N VAL A 58 6.63 -4.40 -9.78
CA VAL A 58 6.80 -3.82 -11.13
C VAL A 58 6.57 -4.87 -12.20
N ALA A 59 7.08 -6.09 -12.00
CA ALA A 59 6.86 -7.21 -12.91
C ALA A 59 5.36 -7.57 -13.02
N ALA A 60 4.64 -7.62 -11.88
CA ALA A 60 3.21 -7.89 -11.88
C ALA A 60 2.40 -6.76 -12.56
N LEU A 61 2.81 -5.50 -12.37
CA LEU A 61 2.20 -4.35 -13.05
C LEU A 61 2.45 -4.37 -14.57
N ASN A 62 3.67 -4.74 -14.98
CA ASN A 62 4.03 -4.90 -16.38
C ASN A 62 3.23 -6.03 -17.04
N ARG A 63 3.05 -7.15 -16.35
CA ARG A 63 2.24 -8.29 -16.85
C ARG A 63 0.81 -7.86 -17.18
N ILE A 64 0.15 -7.10 -16.30
CA ILE A 64 -1.19 -6.56 -16.55
C ILE A 64 -1.19 -5.56 -17.73
N SER A 65 -0.08 -4.82 -17.89
CA SER A 65 0.06 -3.84 -18.97
C SER A 65 0.26 -4.49 -20.34
N THR A 66 0.93 -5.63 -20.42
CA THR A 66 1.23 -6.34 -21.66
C THR A 66 0.09 -7.23 -22.14
N GLU A 67 -0.71 -7.77 -21.22
CA GLU A 67 -1.82 -8.66 -21.56
C GLU A 67 -2.90 -7.94 -22.40
N PRO A 68 -3.46 -8.55 -23.46
CA PRO A 68 -4.55 -7.98 -24.25
C PRO A 68 -5.85 -7.90 -23.44
N MET A 69 -5.95 -6.86 -22.62
CA MET A 69 -7.06 -6.63 -21.70
C MET A 69 -7.66 -5.24 -21.87
N LYS A 70 -8.96 -5.12 -21.64
CA LYS A 70 -9.67 -3.85 -21.60
C LYS A 70 -9.10 -2.95 -20.51
N ALA A 71 -9.00 -1.64 -20.78
CA ALA A 71 -8.43 -0.67 -19.84
C ALA A 71 -9.15 -0.65 -18.48
N GLN A 72 -10.49 -0.75 -18.50
CA GLN A 72 -11.31 -0.87 -17.29
C GLN A 72 -10.96 -2.09 -16.43
N MET A 73 -10.62 -3.21 -17.08
CA MET A 73 -10.24 -4.46 -16.40
C MET A 73 -8.83 -4.38 -15.82
N ARG A 74 -7.90 -3.73 -16.52
CA ARG A 74 -6.56 -3.46 -15.97
C ARG A 74 -6.65 -2.58 -14.71
N LEU A 75 -7.49 -1.56 -14.76
CA LEU A 75 -7.72 -0.65 -13.63
C LEU A 75 -8.34 -1.38 -12.43
N SER A 76 -9.40 -2.17 -12.65
CA SER A 76 -10.05 -2.92 -11.56
C SER A 76 -9.10 -3.95 -10.94
N ILE A 77 -8.35 -4.69 -11.76
CA ILE A 77 -7.34 -5.65 -11.27
C ILE A 77 -6.26 -4.95 -10.44
N ALA A 78 -5.75 -3.82 -10.94
CA ALA A 78 -4.73 -3.06 -10.24
C ALA A 78 -5.22 -2.55 -8.87
N ARG A 79 -6.40 -1.95 -8.85
CA ARG A 79 -7.03 -1.33 -7.68
C ARG A 79 -7.44 -2.36 -6.63
N ASP A 80 -8.16 -3.39 -7.04
CA ASP A 80 -8.91 -4.26 -6.12
C ASP A 80 -8.11 -5.52 -5.71
N TYR A 81 -7.13 -5.93 -6.53
CA TYR A 81 -6.39 -7.18 -6.29
C TYR A 81 -4.87 -6.98 -6.20
N LEU A 82 -4.27 -6.33 -7.19
CA LEU A 82 -2.80 -6.21 -7.28
C LEU A 82 -2.23 -5.37 -6.14
N ILE A 83 -2.70 -4.13 -5.99
CA ILE A 83 -2.18 -3.23 -4.97
C ILE A 83 -2.42 -3.81 -3.57
N PRO A 84 -3.65 -4.24 -3.19
CA PRO A 84 -3.90 -4.88 -1.90
C PRO A 84 -3.01 -6.10 -1.61
N LYS A 85 -2.69 -6.93 -2.62
CA LYS A 85 -1.79 -8.08 -2.48
C LYS A 85 -0.41 -7.70 -1.94
N PHE A 86 0.12 -6.54 -2.33
CA PHE A 86 1.46 -6.10 -1.92
C PHE A 86 1.47 -5.21 -0.67
N VAL A 87 0.32 -4.68 -0.25
CA VAL A 87 0.21 -3.83 0.96
C VAL A 87 0.71 -4.56 2.19
N HIS A 88 0.37 -5.84 2.35
CA HIS A 88 0.81 -6.61 3.52
C HIS A 88 2.34 -6.68 3.58
N GLY A 89 2.98 -7.13 2.49
CA GLY A 89 4.44 -7.16 2.39
C GLY A 89 5.06 -5.80 2.67
N LEU A 90 4.57 -4.73 2.04
CA LEU A 90 5.07 -3.37 2.23
C LEU A 90 4.88 -2.84 3.66
N THR A 91 3.81 -3.23 4.35
CA THR A 91 3.51 -2.77 5.71
C THR A 91 4.47 -3.41 6.72
N PHE A 92 4.79 -4.69 6.55
CA PHE A 92 5.58 -5.47 7.50
C PHE A 92 7.08 -5.47 7.22
N SER A 93 7.50 -5.23 5.98
CA SER A 93 8.92 -5.20 5.57
C SER A 93 9.62 -3.88 5.84
N VAL A 94 10.96 -3.89 5.75
CA VAL A 94 11.76 -2.65 5.76
C VAL A 94 11.71 -2.01 4.37
N VAL A 95 11.08 -0.84 4.26
CA VAL A 95 10.90 -0.12 3.00
C VAL A 95 11.19 1.37 3.21
N SER A 96 11.99 1.95 2.32
CA SER A 96 12.30 3.38 2.31
C SER A 96 11.22 4.19 1.60
N VAL A 97 11.10 5.47 1.97
CA VAL A 97 10.13 6.41 1.35
C VAL A 97 10.37 6.54 -0.15
N ARG A 98 11.65 6.59 -0.56
CA ARG A 98 12.04 6.64 -1.99
C ARG A 98 11.50 5.44 -2.75
N LYS A 99 11.53 4.26 -2.14
CA LYS A 99 10.99 3.04 -2.74
C LYS A 99 9.46 3.12 -2.89
N LEU A 100 8.73 3.55 -1.86
CA LEU A 100 7.28 3.75 -1.93
C LEU A 100 6.89 4.77 -3.00
N ARG A 101 7.62 5.89 -3.11
CA ARG A 101 7.41 6.91 -4.14
C ARG A 101 7.67 6.37 -5.55
N SER A 102 8.68 5.52 -5.71
CA SER A 102 8.98 4.84 -6.98
C SER A 102 7.84 3.91 -7.38
N LEU A 103 7.35 3.07 -6.45
CA LEU A 103 6.20 2.20 -6.71
C LEU A 103 4.96 3.00 -7.11
N ALA A 104 4.62 4.06 -6.35
CA ALA A 104 3.51 4.94 -6.65
C ALA A 104 3.68 5.69 -7.99
N HIS A 105 4.92 5.99 -8.40
CA HIS A 105 5.21 6.54 -9.72
C HIS A 105 4.90 5.52 -10.83
N GLU A 106 5.38 4.29 -10.72
CA GLU A 106 5.11 3.24 -11.69
C GLU A 106 3.60 2.95 -11.79
N THR A 107 2.88 2.89 -10.67
CA THR A 107 1.42 2.74 -10.66
C THR A 107 0.74 3.85 -11.48
N ARG A 108 1.07 5.12 -11.20
CA ARG A 108 0.47 6.26 -11.90
C ARG A 108 0.81 6.26 -13.39
N ARG A 109 2.06 5.92 -13.73
CA ARG A 109 2.52 5.82 -15.12
C ARG A 109 1.75 4.75 -15.89
N ALA A 110 1.56 3.58 -15.30
CA ALA A 110 0.79 2.49 -15.89
C ALA A 110 -0.69 2.88 -16.07
N VAL A 111 -1.32 3.45 -15.03
CA VAL A 111 -2.73 3.89 -15.08
C VAL A 111 -2.94 4.96 -16.15
N ARG A 112 -2.06 5.97 -16.23
CA ARG A 112 -2.13 6.99 -17.28
C ARG A 112 -2.04 6.38 -18.67
N ARG A 113 -1.14 5.41 -18.87
CA ARG A 113 -0.97 4.70 -20.14
C ARG A 113 -2.17 3.83 -20.50
N TRP A 114 -2.82 3.17 -19.54
CA TRP A 114 -3.98 2.32 -19.85
C TRP A 114 -5.20 3.12 -20.27
N LEU A 115 -5.37 4.31 -19.69
CA LEU A 115 -6.52 5.18 -19.87
C LEU A 115 -6.26 6.35 -20.84
N ASP A 116 -5.07 6.43 -21.43
CA ASP A 116 -4.60 7.53 -22.27
C ASP A 116 -4.78 8.91 -21.60
N LEU A 117 -4.53 8.99 -20.29
CA LEU A 117 -4.68 10.24 -19.54
C LEU A 117 -3.55 11.22 -19.89
N PRO A 118 -3.86 12.52 -20.04
CA PRO A 118 -2.84 13.54 -20.29
C PRO A 118 -1.91 13.67 -19.09
N THR A 119 -0.69 14.15 -19.34
CA THR A 119 0.30 14.43 -18.29
C THR A 119 -0.16 15.55 -17.34
N SER A 120 -1.02 16.45 -17.81
CA SER A 120 -1.64 17.51 -17.00
C SER A 120 -2.66 17.02 -15.98
N CYS A 121 -3.22 15.80 -16.15
CA CYS A 121 -4.22 15.27 -15.22
C CYS A 121 -3.65 15.20 -13.78
N PRO A 122 -4.34 15.73 -12.77
CA PRO A 122 -3.81 15.77 -11.41
C PRO A 122 -3.66 14.36 -10.84
N ASN A 123 -2.55 14.09 -10.14
CA ASN A 123 -2.36 12.81 -9.44
C ASN A 123 -3.48 12.53 -8.42
N ALA A 124 -4.11 13.59 -7.91
CA ALA A 124 -5.27 13.50 -7.04
C ALA A 124 -6.45 12.77 -7.71
N TYR A 125 -6.65 12.91 -9.03
CA TYR A 125 -7.70 12.19 -9.74
C TYR A 125 -7.50 10.66 -9.70
N ILE A 126 -6.26 10.21 -9.88
CA ILE A 126 -5.92 8.78 -9.85
C ILE A 126 -6.16 8.17 -8.46
N HIS A 127 -5.78 8.88 -7.41
CA HIS A 127 -5.78 8.35 -6.05
C HIS A 127 -7.03 8.68 -5.22
N SER A 128 -7.83 9.66 -5.64
CA SER A 128 -9.08 9.99 -4.96
C SER A 128 -10.05 8.81 -5.01
N PRO A 129 -10.84 8.60 -3.96
CA PRO A 129 -11.84 7.54 -3.95
C PRO A 129 -12.86 7.75 -5.08
N THR A 130 -13.42 6.65 -5.57
CA THR A 130 -14.47 6.65 -6.60
C THR A 130 -15.72 7.41 -6.17
N SER A 131 -16.04 7.44 -4.87
CA SER A 131 -17.14 8.23 -4.33
C SER A 131 -16.92 9.75 -4.40
N ALA A 132 -15.68 10.20 -4.60
CA ALA A 132 -15.33 11.61 -4.79
C ALA A 132 -15.01 11.93 -6.25
N GLY A 133 -15.41 11.07 -7.19
CA GLY A 133 -15.15 11.24 -8.63
C GLY A 133 -13.74 10.84 -9.09
N GLY A 134 -12.92 10.21 -8.25
CA GLY A 134 -11.59 9.72 -8.63
C GLY A 134 -11.55 8.27 -9.11
N LEU A 135 -10.39 7.77 -9.53
CA LEU A 135 -10.23 6.38 -10.00
C LEU A 135 -10.12 5.35 -8.86
N GLY A 136 -9.86 5.81 -7.63
CA GLY A 136 -9.78 4.98 -6.43
C GLY A 136 -8.52 4.13 -6.30
N VAL A 137 -7.45 4.43 -7.03
CA VAL A 137 -6.20 3.66 -6.98
C VAL A 137 -5.43 3.99 -5.69
N PRO A 138 -5.19 3.03 -4.78
CA PRO A 138 -4.51 3.33 -3.51
C PRO A 138 -3.06 3.79 -3.73
N ASP A 139 -2.63 4.79 -2.97
CA ASP A 139 -1.24 5.25 -2.95
C ASP A 139 -0.46 4.62 -1.79
N PHE A 140 0.63 3.93 -2.10
CA PHE A 140 1.52 3.33 -1.11
C PHE A 140 2.11 4.34 -0.13
N VAL A 141 2.39 5.58 -0.59
CA VAL A 141 3.02 6.61 0.24
C VAL A 141 2.09 7.06 1.36
N GLN A 142 0.78 7.14 1.11
CA GLN A 142 -0.20 7.49 2.13
C GLN A 142 -0.63 6.28 2.97
N PHE A 143 -0.83 5.14 2.32
CA PHE A 143 -1.46 3.98 2.96
C PHE A 143 -0.51 3.20 3.86
N VAL A 144 0.74 2.95 3.43
CA VAL A 144 1.68 2.08 4.16
C VAL A 144 2.07 2.68 5.53
N PRO A 145 2.48 3.96 5.65
CA PRO A 145 2.82 4.54 6.95
C PRO A 145 1.62 4.54 7.90
N ARG A 146 0.43 4.91 7.40
CA ARG A 146 -0.81 4.93 8.20
C ARG A 146 -1.17 3.53 8.71
N ASN A 147 -1.07 2.50 7.87
CA ASN A 147 -1.31 1.12 8.28
C ASN A 147 -0.33 0.63 9.34
N ARG A 148 0.95 1.00 9.23
CA ARG A 148 1.96 0.65 10.24
C ARG A 148 1.60 1.23 11.61
N VAL A 149 1.24 2.52 11.67
CA VAL A 149 0.83 3.18 12.91
C VAL A 149 -0.46 2.55 13.45
N ASN A 150 -1.49 2.42 12.64
CA ASN A 150 -2.78 1.84 13.05
C ASN A 150 -2.61 0.42 13.62
N ARG A 151 -1.77 -0.39 12.99
CA ARG A 151 -1.50 -1.76 13.46
C ARG A 151 -0.81 -1.74 14.82
N LEU A 152 0.21 -0.91 15.01
CA LEU A 152 0.94 -0.84 16.28
C LEU A 152 0.05 -0.31 17.41
N VAL A 153 -0.82 0.67 17.12
CA VAL A 153 -1.85 1.15 18.08
C VAL A 153 -2.87 0.06 18.42
N ARG A 154 -3.24 -0.79 17.45
CA ARG A 154 -4.10 -1.96 17.73
C ARG A 154 -3.41 -3.03 18.57
N LEU A 155 -2.11 -3.22 18.42
CA LEU A 155 -1.33 -4.14 19.27
C LEU A 155 -1.23 -3.62 20.71
N GLU A 156 -1.06 -2.31 20.88
CA GLU A 156 -1.10 -1.66 22.19
C GLU A 156 -2.41 -1.90 22.93
N ASN A 157 -3.54 -1.79 22.21
CA ASN A 157 -4.89 -1.96 22.73
C ASN A 157 -5.46 -3.37 22.54
N SER A 158 -4.62 -4.39 22.38
CA SER A 158 -5.08 -5.75 22.14
C SER A 158 -5.78 -6.33 23.37
N SER A 159 -6.83 -7.14 23.18
CA SER A 159 -7.51 -7.87 24.25
C SER A 159 -6.62 -8.91 24.93
N PHE A 160 -5.65 -9.48 24.19
CA PHE A 160 -4.78 -10.53 24.68
C PHE A 160 -3.59 -9.99 25.50
N ALA A 161 -3.44 -10.46 26.74
CA ALA A 161 -2.38 -10.03 27.66
C ALA A 161 -0.97 -10.27 27.09
N ALA A 162 -0.73 -11.44 26.49
CA ALA A 162 0.56 -11.77 25.88
C ALA A 162 0.97 -10.79 24.77
N VAL A 163 0.01 -10.32 23.97
CA VAL A 163 0.26 -9.35 22.89
C VAL A 163 0.61 -7.97 23.46
N ARG A 164 -0.08 -7.55 24.52
CA ARG A 164 0.22 -6.29 25.21
C ARG A 164 1.61 -6.30 25.85
N GLU A 165 2.01 -7.41 26.47
CA GLU A 165 3.36 -7.54 27.02
C GLU A 165 4.43 -7.55 25.92
N ALA A 166 4.22 -8.27 24.82
CA ALA A 166 5.11 -8.22 23.67
C ALA A 166 5.23 -6.79 23.09
N PHE A 167 4.11 -6.06 23.04
CA PHE A 167 4.10 -4.65 22.63
C PHE A 167 4.84 -3.75 23.61
N ARG A 168 4.72 -3.99 24.92
CA ARG A 168 5.44 -3.23 25.96
C ARG A 168 6.94 -3.38 25.81
N LEU A 169 7.42 -4.59 25.53
CA LEU A 169 8.86 -4.90 25.38
C LEU A 169 9.44 -4.36 24.07
N HIS A 170 8.77 -4.53 22.93
CA HIS A 170 9.34 -4.23 21.60
C HIS A 170 8.49 -3.29 20.74
N GLY A 171 7.20 -3.19 21.00
CA GLY A 171 6.25 -2.42 20.18
C GLY A 171 6.30 -0.91 20.38
N ARG A 172 6.65 -0.43 21.58
CA ARG A 172 6.72 1.02 21.88
C ARG A 172 7.75 1.77 21.02
N THR A 173 8.95 1.23 20.89
CA THR A 173 10.01 1.82 20.06
C THR A 173 9.63 1.79 18.58
N ALA A 174 9.01 0.69 18.12
CA ALA A 174 8.48 0.56 16.77
C ALA A 174 7.37 1.58 16.49
N LEU A 175 6.44 1.82 17.43
CA LEU A 175 5.37 2.81 17.29
C LEU A 175 5.92 4.23 17.21
N ALA A 176 6.85 4.58 18.10
CA ALA A 176 7.50 5.90 18.07
C ALA A 176 8.24 6.13 16.74
N SER A 177 8.96 5.11 16.25
CA SER A 177 9.62 5.16 14.94
C SER A 177 8.63 5.30 13.78
N ALA A 178 7.51 4.56 13.81
CA ALA A 178 6.48 4.63 12.79
C ALA A 178 5.78 6.00 12.75
N ARG A 179 5.50 6.61 13.92
CA ARG A 179 4.93 7.96 14.01
C ARG A 179 5.88 9.02 13.45
N ARG A 180 7.15 9.03 13.89
CA ARG A 180 8.18 9.93 13.35
C ARG A 180 8.36 9.77 11.84
N SER A 181 8.35 8.53 11.36
CA SER A 181 8.41 8.25 9.94
C SER A 181 7.21 8.88 9.24
N THR A 182 5.99 8.64 9.72
CA THR A 182 4.75 9.20 9.15
C THR A 182 4.74 10.73 9.12
N GLU A 183 5.20 11.39 10.18
CA GLU A 183 5.38 12.85 10.24
C GLU A 183 6.40 13.32 9.19
N GLY A 184 7.55 12.64 9.10
CA GLY A 184 8.57 12.91 8.09
C GLY A 184 8.11 12.70 6.65
N HIS A 185 7.09 11.86 6.41
CA HIS A 185 6.49 11.69 5.08
C HIS A 185 5.68 12.90 4.63
N ARG A 186 5.37 13.86 5.54
CA ARG A 186 4.48 15.01 5.29
C ARG A 186 3.27 14.57 4.47
N LEU A 187 2.53 13.60 5.02
CA LEU A 187 1.37 13.02 4.34
C LEU A 187 0.46 14.15 3.88
N LYS A 188 0.23 14.20 2.56
CA LYS A 188 -0.61 15.22 1.95
C LYS A 188 -2.05 15.11 2.49
N PRO A 189 -2.83 16.20 2.45
CA PRO A 189 -4.26 16.15 2.73
C PRO A 189 -4.96 15.10 1.87
N SER A 190 -6.21 14.76 2.21
CA SER A 190 -7.00 13.78 1.47
C SER A 190 -6.93 14.06 -0.03
N TYR A 191 -6.66 13.03 -0.84
CA TYR A 191 -6.62 13.20 -2.30
C TYR A 191 -7.93 13.77 -2.84
N ALA A 192 -9.07 13.45 -2.21
CA ALA A 192 -10.37 14.04 -2.56
C ALA A 192 -10.36 15.57 -2.41
N GLN A 193 -9.84 16.10 -1.30
CA GLN A 193 -9.73 17.55 -1.09
C GLN A 193 -8.81 18.20 -2.12
N GLN A 194 -7.70 17.56 -2.47
CA GLN A 194 -6.80 18.05 -3.52
C GLN A 194 -7.46 18.05 -4.90
N LEU A 195 -8.27 17.03 -5.20
CA LEU A 195 -9.02 16.94 -6.45
C LEU A 195 -10.07 18.06 -6.50
N HIS A 196 -10.87 18.21 -5.46
CA HIS A 196 -11.93 19.21 -5.34
C HIS A 196 -11.44 20.66 -5.29
N ALA A 197 -10.18 20.88 -4.92
CA ALA A 197 -9.51 22.18 -4.99
C ALA A 197 -8.90 22.49 -6.36
N SER A 198 -8.75 21.49 -7.24
CA SER A 198 -8.27 21.70 -8.61
C SER A 198 -9.40 22.21 -9.51
N VAL A 199 -9.04 22.95 -10.57
CA VAL A 199 -10.00 23.51 -11.54
C VAL A 199 -10.88 22.39 -12.11
N ASP A 200 -10.26 21.35 -12.66
CA ASP A 200 -10.96 20.21 -13.28
C ASP A 200 -11.71 19.32 -12.29
N GLY A 201 -11.38 19.37 -10.99
CA GLY A 201 -11.98 18.49 -9.99
C GLY A 201 -13.01 19.16 -9.09
N SER A 202 -13.19 20.48 -9.20
CA SER A 202 -14.13 21.22 -8.35
C SER A 202 -15.59 20.79 -8.57
N GLU A 203 -15.93 20.44 -9.81
CA GLU A 203 -17.26 19.96 -10.20
C GLU A 203 -17.53 18.52 -9.74
N LEU A 204 -16.49 17.74 -9.47
CA LEU A 204 -16.59 16.37 -8.96
C LEU A 204 -17.00 16.28 -7.47
N LYS A 205 -17.28 17.42 -6.83
CA LYS A 205 -17.79 17.47 -5.45
C LYS A 205 -19.17 16.83 -5.34
N SER A 206 -20.05 17.05 -6.32
CA SER A 206 -21.42 16.53 -6.32
C SER A 206 -21.51 15.03 -6.63
N CYS A 207 -20.42 14.42 -7.12
CA CYS A 207 -20.37 12.97 -7.37
C CYS A 207 -20.59 12.13 -6.10
N SER A 208 -20.39 12.69 -4.90
CA SER A 208 -20.71 11.98 -3.66
C SER A 208 -22.20 11.90 -3.37
N ASP A 209 -23.00 12.82 -3.92
CA ASP A 209 -24.42 12.95 -3.63
C ASP A 209 -25.22 11.91 -4.42
N GLU A 210 -24.80 11.64 -5.66
CA GLU A 210 -25.45 10.68 -6.55
C GLU A 210 -24.57 9.45 -6.80
N SER A 211 -24.82 8.37 -6.07
CA SER A 211 -24.02 7.14 -6.18
C SER A 211 -24.05 6.49 -7.57
N ALA A 212 -25.14 6.68 -8.33
CA ALA A 212 -25.27 6.14 -9.69
C ALA A 212 -24.25 6.78 -10.65
N SER A 213 -23.89 8.05 -10.45
CA SER A 213 -22.95 8.80 -11.29
C SER A 213 -21.54 8.21 -11.30
N VAL A 214 -21.16 7.48 -10.25
CA VAL A 214 -19.83 6.88 -10.07
C VAL A 214 -19.86 5.35 -10.04
N ALA A 215 -21.05 4.74 -10.06
CA ALA A 215 -21.22 3.28 -9.95
C ALA A 215 -20.48 2.52 -11.06
N TRP A 216 -20.49 3.06 -12.28
CA TRP A 216 -19.84 2.46 -13.45
C TRP A 216 -18.30 2.40 -13.36
N MET A 217 -17.67 3.25 -12.54
CA MET A 217 -16.22 3.19 -12.27
C MET A 217 -15.83 2.01 -11.37
N ARG A 218 -16.77 1.50 -10.56
CA ARG A 218 -16.57 0.29 -9.76
C ARG A 218 -16.99 -0.95 -10.52
N ARG A 219 -18.13 -0.87 -11.22
CA ARG A 219 -18.73 -1.95 -12.00
C ARG A 219 -18.93 -1.47 -13.44
N PRO A 220 -17.93 -1.65 -14.32
CA PRO A 220 -18.06 -1.27 -15.73
C PRO A 220 -18.95 -2.23 -16.53
N ASP A 221 -19.75 -3.06 -15.85
CA ASP A 221 -20.62 -4.08 -16.40
C ASP A 221 -21.80 -3.37 -17.10
N GLY A 222 -21.62 -3.05 -18.37
CA GLY A 222 -22.61 -2.32 -19.17
C GLY A 222 -22.04 -1.20 -20.04
N ILE A 223 -20.78 -0.80 -19.83
CA ILE A 223 -20.12 0.20 -20.68
C ILE A 223 -19.17 -0.51 -21.67
N PRO A 224 -19.38 -0.34 -22.99
CA PRO A 224 -18.43 -0.79 -24.00
C PRO A 224 -17.05 -0.20 -23.76
N SER A 225 -15.99 -0.96 -24.03
CA SER A 225 -14.62 -0.49 -23.75
C SER A 225 -14.21 0.74 -24.55
N SER A 226 -14.83 0.97 -25.73
CA SER A 226 -14.70 2.19 -26.52
C SER A 226 -15.20 3.40 -25.75
N ASP A 227 -16.36 3.24 -25.14
CA ASP A 227 -17.12 4.31 -24.50
C ASP A 227 -16.54 4.60 -23.12
N PHE A 228 -15.95 3.61 -22.44
CA PHE A 228 -15.33 3.80 -21.13
C PHE A 228 -14.28 4.93 -21.12
N LYS A 229 -13.45 5.01 -22.17
CA LYS A 229 -12.46 6.09 -22.30
C LYS A 229 -13.12 7.42 -22.64
N THR A 230 -14.13 7.40 -23.50
CA THR A 230 -14.89 8.59 -23.88
C THR A 230 -15.67 9.15 -22.69
N THR A 231 -16.32 8.31 -21.89
CA THR A 231 -17.04 8.69 -20.66
C THR A 231 -16.09 9.22 -19.59
N LEU A 232 -14.89 8.64 -19.44
CA LEU A 232 -13.83 9.25 -18.62
C LEU A 232 -13.41 10.63 -19.15
N GLY A 233 -13.29 10.75 -20.46
CA GLY A 233 -13.06 12.02 -21.16
C GLY A 233 -14.16 13.03 -20.89
N PHE A 234 -15.44 12.63 -20.95
CA PHE A 234 -16.60 13.49 -20.67
C PHE A 234 -16.68 13.88 -19.19
N VAL A 235 -16.38 12.99 -18.23
CA VAL A 235 -16.27 13.38 -16.82
C VAL A 235 -15.12 14.39 -16.62
N SER A 236 -14.05 14.28 -17.41
CA SER A 236 -12.93 15.23 -17.44
C SER A 236 -13.20 16.51 -18.27
N MET A 237 -14.16 16.50 -19.19
CA MET A 237 -14.36 17.54 -20.22
C MET A 237 -15.71 18.28 -20.10
N CYS A 238 -16.74 17.69 -19.50
CA CYS A 238 -17.89 18.45 -18.97
C CYS A 238 -17.42 19.50 -17.94
N CYS A 239 -16.31 19.22 -17.25
CA CYS A 239 -15.56 20.18 -16.42
C CYS A 239 -14.98 21.38 -17.18
N ARG A 240 -15.10 21.42 -18.52
CA ARG A 240 -14.65 22.53 -19.36
C ARG A 240 -15.81 23.34 -19.95
N LEU A 241 -17.03 22.80 -19.92
CA LEU A 241 -18.21 23.40 -20.57
C LEU A 241 -19.17 24.06 -19.58
N ALA A 242 -19.02 23.86 -18.26
CA ALA A 242 -19.80 24.56 -17.24
C ALA A 242 -19.14 25.86 -16.73
N SER A 243 -18.01 26.27 -17.32
CA SER A 243 -17.29 27.51 -16.97
C SER A 243 -17.33 28.59 -18.08
N GLY A 244 -18.25 28.47 -19.03
CA GLY A 244 -18.51 29.46 -20.08
C GLY A 244 -19.72 30.33 -19.74
#